data_AF-A0A2E5ZD44-F1
#
_entry.id   AF-A0A2E5ZD44-F1
#
_cell.length_a   1.000
_cell.length_b   1.000
_cell.length_c   1.000
_cell.angle_alpha   90.00
_cell.angle_beta   90.00
_cell.angle_gamma   90.00
#
_symmetry.space_group_name_H-M   'P 1'
#
loop_
_entity.id
_entity.type
_entity.pdbx_description
1 polymer ?
#
loop_
_entity_poly.entity_id
_entity_poly.type
_entity_poly.pdbx_seq_one_letter_code
_entity_poly.pdbx_strand_id
1 'polypeptide(L)'
;MRRIVAILLVMTITISFSAIAESGMNEEPNLSGTDLERVFFPDEASAGAEFIISVKLNEESTSNVTSANWITQICINSGVCYPPETYSLTDTGDGFWDGSIVPEEDLSYINWRIELHYENGNESSVPAEGFGWRVWSDCWYDNGTWGGPSSDCQDKDSVLPGFSLYTVSASIGMAALMARRS
;
A
#
# COMPACT_ATOMS: atom_id res chain seq x y z
N MET A 1 -10.30 1.74 44.09
CA MET A 1 -9.92 0.50 43.37
C MET A 1 -10.75 0.24 42.12
N ARG A 2 -12.09 0.17 42.18
CA ARG A 2 -12.95 -0.08 40.99
C ARG A 2 -12.77 0.90 39.81
N ARG A 3 -12.56 2.19 40.09
CA ARG A 3 -12.35 3.22 39.06
C ARG A 3 -10.97 3.14 38.38
N ILE A 4 -9.95 2.67 39.09
CA ILE A 4 -8.59 2.49 38.54
C ILE A 4 -8.55 1.26 37.62
N VAL A 5 -9.25 0.19 38.01
CA VAL A 5 -9.42 -1.02 37.17
C VAL A 5 -10.17 -0.70 35.88
N ALA A 6 -11.22 0.14 35.95
CA ALA A 6 -11.96 0.55 34.76
C ALA A 6 -11.11 1.39 33.78
N ILE A 7 -10.24 2.28 34.28
CA ILE A 7 -9.36 3.10 33.41
C ILE A 7 -8.29 2.22 32.74
N LEU A 8 -7.72 1.26 33.46
CA LEU A 8 -6.76 0.30 32.89
C LEU A 8 -7.40 -0.59 31.81
N LEU A 9 -8.66 -1.01 32.00
CA LEU A 9 -9.39 -1.84 31.03
C LEU A 9 -9.76 -1.07 29.75
N VAL A 10 -10.02 0.23 29.85
CA VAL A 10 -10.29 1.11 28.69
C VAL A 10 -9.01 1.40 27.91
N MET A 11 -7.86 1.54 28.58
CA MET A 11 -6.56 1.76 27.91
C MET A 11 -6.08 0.53 27.11
N THR A 12 -6.48 -0.69 27.49
CA THR A 12 -6.11 -1.90 26.73
C THR A 12 -6.89 -2.09 25.44
N ILE A 13 -8.02 -1.40 25.26
CA ILE A 13 -8.90 -1.51 24.07
C ILE A 13 -8.43 -0.60 22.91
N THR A 14 -7.53 0.35 23.17
CA THR A 14 -7.05 1.29 22.13
C THR A 14 -5.77 0.85 21.43
N ILE A 15 -5.22 -0.32 21.74
CA ILE A 15 -4.11 -0.90 20.97
C ILE A 15 -4.73 -1.60 19.77
N SER A 16 -5.19 -0.82 18.80
CA SER A 16 -5.34 -1.32 17.44
C SER A 16 -3.95 -1.76 17.00
N PHE A 17 -3.74 -3.06 16.83
CA PHE A 17 -2.58 -3.58 16.13
C PHE A 17 -2.69 -3.11 14.69
N SER A 18 -2.22 -1.90 14.38
CA SER A 18 -1.74 -1.61 13.05
C SER A 18 -0.52 -2.49 12.88
N ALA A 19 -0.64 -3.55 12.07
CA ALA A 19 0.53 -4.22 11.54
C ALA A 19 1.42 -3.11 10.96
N ILE A 20 2.64 -2.98 11.50
CA ILE A 20 3.61 -2.05 10.92
C ILE A 20 3.99 -2.71 9.61
N ALA A 21 3.40 -2.21 8.52
CA ALA A 21 3.78 -2.60 7.18
C ALA A 21 5.29 -2.40 7.04
N GLU A 22 6.03 -3.45 6.73
CA GLU A 22 7.45 -3.35 6.49
C GLU A 22 7.65 -2.70 5.11
N SER A 23 8.47 -1.65 5.07
CA SER A 23 8.77 -0.94 3.82
C SER A 23 9.36 -1.90 2.79
N GLY A 24 8.85 -1.87 1.56
CA GLY A 24 9.28 -2.77 0.49
C GLY A 24 8.76 -4.21 0.55
N MET A 25 7.89 -4.56 1.51
CA MET A 25 7.25 -5.88 1.54
C MET A 25 5.79 -5.82 1.08
N ASN A 26 5.47 -6.63 0.07
CA ASN A 26 4.11 -6.74 -0.43
C ASN A 26 3.18 -7.34 0.63
N GLU A 27 1.91 -6.92 0.59
CA GLU A 27 0.86 -7.41 1.48
C GLU A 27 -0.22 -8.10 0.65
N GLU A 28 -0.79 -9.16 1.21
CA GLU A 28 -1.90 -9.91 0.63
C GLU A 28 -2.88 -10.33 1.73
N PRO A 29 -4.20 -10.28 1.49
CA PRO A 29 -5.18 -10.76 2.44
C PRO A 29 -5.32 -12.29 2.40
N ASN A 30 -5.81 -12.87 3.48
CA ASN A 30 -6.23 -14.27 3.45
C ASN A 30 -7.53 -14.41 2.64
N LEU A 31 -7.51 -15.26 1.61
CA LEU A 31 -8.67 -15.52 0.76
C LEU A 31 -9.62 -16.59 1.32
N SER A 32 -9.23 -17.28 2.40
CA SER A 32 -10.05 -18.34 3.01
C SER A 32 -11.40 -17.79 3.48
N GLY A 33 -12.49 -18.37 2.98
CA GLY A 33 -13.85 -17.94 3.30
C GLY A 33 -14.30 -16.69 2.54
N THR A 34 -13.54 -16.25 1.55
CA THR A 34 -13.94 -15.21 0.59
C THR A 34 -14.46 -15.84 -0.70
N ASP A 35 -15.03 -15.01 -1.56
CA ASP A 35 -15.53 -15.43 -2.87
C ASP A 35 -14.43 -15.56 -3.95
N LEU A 36 -13.18 -15.24 -3.58
CA LEU A 36 -12.02 -15.36 -4.45
C LEU A 36 -11.28 -16.66 -4.19
N GLU A 37 -10.95 -17.38 -5.25
CA GLU A 37 -10.09 -18.56 -5.20
C GLU A 37 -8.61 -18.14 -5.25
N ARG A 38 -8.28 -17.21 -6.16
CA ARG A 38 -6.91 -16.77 -6.40
C ARG A 38 -6.90 -15.39 -7.05
N VAL A 39 -5.84 -14.64 -6.81
CA VAL A 39 -5.55 -13.42 -7.57
C VAL A 39 -4.12 -13.48 -8.09
N PHE A 40 -3.93 -13.10 -9.35
CA PHE A 40 -2.65 -12.99 -10.02
C PHE A 40 -2.32 -11.52 -10.25
N PHE A 41 -1.10 -11.12 -9.91
CA PHE A 41 -0.60 -9.76 -10.08
C PHE A 41 0.94 -9.79 -10.08
N PRO A 42 1.62 -8.76 -10.62
CA PRO A 42 3.07 -8.63 -10.58
C PRO A 42 3.61 -8.52 -9.15
N ASP A 43 4.80 -9.09 -8.91
CA ASP A 43 5.50 -8.97 -7.61
C ASP A 43 6.05 -7.54 -7.36
N GLU A 44 6.13 -6.71 -8.39
CA GLU A 44 6.59 -5.32 -8.31
C GLU A 44 5.83 -4.46 -9.33
N ALA A 45 5.70 -3.17 -9.04
CA ALA A 45 5.04 -2.20 -9.92
C ALA A 45 6.02 -1.15 -10.45
N SER A 46 6.09 -0.94 -11.76
CA SER A 46 6.94 0.10 -12.33
C SER A 46 6.12 1.29 -12.77
N ALA A 47 6.57 2.50 -12.43
CA ALA A 47 5.97 3.73 -12.91
C ALA A 47 5.98 3.78 -14.45
N GLY A 48 4.84 4.14 -15.05
CA GLY A 48 4.68 4.19 -16.50
C GLY A 48 4.62 2.82 -17.21
N ALA A 49 4.69 1.71 -16.47
CA ALA A 49 4.49 0.36 -17.00
C ALA A 49 3.09 -0.15 -16.67
N GLU A 50 2.64 -1.14 -17.43
CA GLU A 50 1.34 -1.75 -17.22
C GLU A 50 1.35 -2.66 -15.97
N PHE A 51 0.41 -2.43 -15.04
CA PHE A 51 0.17 -3.26 -13.88
C PHE A 51 -1.17 -3.99 -14.06
N ILE A 52 -1.08 -5.29 -14.35
CA ILE A 52 -2.22 -6.14 -14.72
C ILE A 52 -2.60 -7.04 -13.55
N ILE A 53 -3.90 -7.20 -13.28
CA ILE A 53 -4.40 -8.20 -12.36
C ILE A 53 -5.34 -9.18 -13.06
N SER A 54 -5.40 -10.41 -12.56
CA SER A 54 -6.41 -11.39 -12.93
C SER A 54 -6.97 -12.05 -11.67
N VAL A 55 -8.29 -11.93 -11.48
CA VAL A 55 -9.01 -12.42 -10.31
C VAL A 55 -9.80 -13.66 -10.70
N LYS A 56 -9.59 -14.76 -9.97
CA LYS A 56 -10.35 -16.00 -10.13
C LYS A 56 -11.37 -16.13 -9.01
N LEU A 57 -12.65 -16.19 -9.36
CA LEU A 57 -13.74 -16.50 -8.43
C LEU A 57 -13.78 -18.00 -8.11
N ASN A 58 -14.30 -18.33 -6.93
CA ASN A 58 -14.63 -19.71 -6.61
C ASN A 58 -15.83 -20.22 -7.46
N GLU A 59 -16.03 -21.55 -7.51
CA GLU A 59 -17.10 -22.16 -8.32
C GLU A 59 -18.52 -21.74 -7.89
N GLU A 60 -18.75 -21.49 -6.60
CA GLU A 60 -20.07 -21.11 -6.06
C GLU A 60 -20.45 -19.68 -6.47
N SER A 61 -19.47 -18.79 -6.56
CA SER A 61 -19.67 -17.36 -6.80
C SER A 61 -19.65 -17.01 -8.28
N THR A 62 -19.01 -17.84 -9.12
CA THR A 62 -18.94 -17.65 -10.58
C THR A 62 -20.32 -17.51 -11.25
N SER A 63 -21.35 -18.19 -10.73
CA SER A 63 -22.71 -18.12 -11.29
C SER A 63 -23.56 -16.96 -10.79
N ASN A 64 -23.12 -16.27 -9.73
CA ASN A 64 -23.92 -15.26 -9.02
C ASN A 64 -23.35 -13.84 -9.12
N VAL A 65 -22.04 -13.71 -9.36
CA VAL A 65 -21.36 -12.41 -9.54
C VAL A 65 -21.67 -11.87 -10.93
N THR A 66 -22.15 -10.62 -10.98
CA THR A 66 -22.52 -9.92 -12.22
C THR A 66 -21.49 -8.90 -12.67
N SER A 67 -20.71 -8.35 -11.73
CA SER A 67 -19.57 -7.48 -12.03
C SER A 67 -18.57 -7.49 -10.89
N ALA A 68 -17.29 -7.33 -11.24
CA ALA A 68 -16.22 -7.13 -10.28
C ALA A 68 -15.55 -5.77 -10.51
N ASN A 69 -15.31 -5.05 -9.42
CA ASN A 69 -14.60 -3.79 -9.41
C ASN A 69 -13.26 -3.97 -8.69
N TRP A 70 -12.25 -3.28 -9.19
CA TRP A 70 -10.92 -3.18 -8.62
C TRP A 70 -10.70 -1.75 -8.16
N ILE A 71 -10.51 -1.58 -6.85
CA ILE A 71 -10.37 -0.27 -6.22
C ILE A 71 -8.92 -0.11 -5.84
N THR A 72 -8.24 0.86 -6.43
CA THR A 72 -6.81 1.10 -6.26
C THR A 72 -6.57 2.42 -5.54
N GLN A 73 -5.49 2.50 -4.79
CA GLN A 73 -4.95 3.72 -4.22
C GLN A 73 -3.45 3.74 -4.50
N ILE A 74 -3.04 4.72 -5.29
CA ILE A 74 -1.64 4.94 -5.63
C ILE A 74 -1.00 5.88 -4.61
N CYS A 75 0.14 5.48 -4.08
CA CYS A 75 0.96 6.30 -3.20
C CYS A 75 2.31 6.56 -3.87
N ILE A 76 2.76 7.81 -3.81
CA ILE A 76 3.99 8.28 -4.47
C ILE A 76 5.12 8.52 -3.47
N ASN A 77 6.36 8.61 -3.97
CA ASN A 77 7.60 8.72 -3.19
C ASN A 77 7.68 9.96 -2.28
N SER A 78 6.81 10.95 -2.46
CA SER A 78 6.66 12.07 -1.51
C SER A 78 5.94 11.69 -0.20
N GLY A 79 5.35 10.50 -0.13
CA GLY A 79 4.50 10.04 0.97
C GLY A 79 3.02 10.44 0.82
N VAL A 80 2.64 11.05 -0.30
CA VAL A 80 1.25 11.37 -0.62
C VAL A 80 0.57 10.16 -1.27
N CYS A 81 -0.65 9.85 -0.83
CA CYS A 81 -1.52 8.89 -1.48
C CYS A 81 -2.70 9.62 -2.14
N TYR A 82 -3.00 9.26 -3.38
CA TYR A 82 -4.15 9.79 -4.09
C TYR A 82 -5.45 9.18 -3.55
N PRO A 83 -6.60 9.86 -3.76
CA PRO A 83 -7.90 9.27 -3.50
C PRO A 83 -8.06 7.93 -4.24
N PRO A 84 -8.77 6.95 -3.66
CA PRO A 84 -8.95 5.67 -4.32
C PRO A 84 -9.77 5.82 -5.60
N GLU A 85 -9.42 5.04 -6.62
CA GLU A 85 -10.10 5.00 -7.92
C GLU A 85 -10.68 3.61 -8.17
N THR A 86 -11.84 3.57 -8.82
CA THR A 86 -12.58 2.33 -9.11
C THR A 86 -12.50 1.99 -10.59
N TYR A 87 -12.04 0.78 -10.89
CA TYR A 87 -11.92 0.22 -12.23
C TYR A 87 -12.82 -1.00 -12.35
N SER A 88 -13.67 -1.06 -13.37
CA SER A 88 -14.43 -2.29 -13.64
C SER A 88 -13.54 -3.34 -14.31
N LEU A 89 -13.56 -4.56 -13.77
CA LEU A 89 -12.86 -5.69 -14.35
C LEU A 89 -13.66 -6.29 -15.51
N THR A 90 -12.94 -6.88 -16.47
CA THR A 90 -13.53 -7.55 -17.63
C THR A 90 -13.63 -9.05 -17.38
N ASP A 91 -14.84 -9.60 -17.49
CA ASP A 91 -15.05 -11.06 -17.47
C ASP A 91 -14.40 -11.69 -18.72
N THR A 92 -13.43 -12.57 -18.49
CA THR A 92 -12.71 -13.29 -19.55
C THR A 92 -13.17 -14.74 -19.69
N GLY A 93 -14.19 -15.14 -18.93
CA GLY A 93 -14.74 -16.49 -18.90
C GLY A 93 -14.14 -17.36 -17.81
N ASP A 94 -14.79 -18.50 -17.57
CA ASP A 94 -14.39 -19.47 -16.53
C ASP A 94 -14.20 -18.82 -15.14
N GLY A 95 -14.92 -17.75 -14.81
CA GLY A 95 -14.80 -17.05 -13.52
C GLY A 95 -13.55 -16.19 -13.36
N PHE A 96 -12.81 -15.89 -14.44
CA PHE A 96 -11.70 -14.96 -14.46
C PHE A 96 -12.13 -13.53 -14.80
N TRP A 97 -11.58 -12.57 -14.07
CA TRP A 97 -11.86 -11.14 -14.23
C TRP A 97 -10.54 -10.37 -14.29
N ASP A 98 -10.31 -9.67 -15.39
CA ASP A 98 -9.03 -9.02 -15.69
C ASP A 98 -9.13 -7.50 -15.63
N GLY A 99 -8.04 -6.85 -15.18
CA GLY A 99 -7.93 -5.41 -15.08
C GLY A 99 -6.50 -4.94 -15.28
N SER A 100 -6.33 -3.69 -15.69
CA SER A 100 -5.02 -3.10 -15.91
C SER A 100 -5.04 -1.60 -15.61
N ILE A 101 -3.96 -1.10 -15.04
CA ILE A 101 -3.67 0.33 -14.89
C ILE A 101 -2.23 0.62 -15.31
N VAL A 102 -1.94 1.89 -15.58
CA VAL A 102 -0.58 2.39 -15.76
C VAL A 102 -0.32 3.42 -14.67
N PRO A 103 0.44 3.07 -13.61
CA PRO A 103 0.75 4.01 -12.54
C PRO A 103 1.57 5.21 -13.04
N GLU A 104 1.38 6.36 -12.42
CA GLU A 104 2.10 7.60 -12.76
C GLU A 104 3.59 7.55 -12.37
N GLU A 105 4.35 8.57 -12.83
CA GLU A 105 5.72 8.82 -12.35
C GLU A 105 5.77 8.96 -10.82
N ASP A 106 6.89 8.58 -10.20
CA ASP A 106 7.14 8.63 -8.75
C ASP A 106 6.32 7.65 -7.88
N LEU A 107 5.80 6.56 -8.43
CA LEU A 107 5.15 5.48 -7.68
C LEU A 107 6.03 4.98 -6.52
N SER A 108 5.43 4.84 -5.33
CA SER A 108 6.03 4.14 -4.18
C SER A 108 5.39 2.77 -3.99
N TYR A 109 4.05 2.71 -3.97
CA TYR A 109 3.30 1.46 -3.91
C TYR A 109 1.85 1.64 -4.35
N ILE A 110 1.19 0.52 -4.68
CA ILE A 110 -0.23 0.44 -5.02
C ILE A 110 -0.93 -0.36 -3.94
N ASN A 111 -1.85 0.26 -3.21
CA ASN A 111 -2.83 -0.45 -2.39
C ASN A 111 -4.06 -0.77 -3.24
N TRP A 112 -4.68 -1.93 -3.08
CA TRP A 112 -5.92 -2.21 -3.81
C TRP A 112 -6.77 -3.28 -3.13
N ARG A 113 -8.07 -3.32 -3.45
CA ARG A 113 -9.05 -4.35 -3.07
C ARG A 113 -9.98 -4.72 -4.22
N ILE A 114 -10.75 -5.80 -4.04
CA ILE A 114 -11.81 -6.22 -4.97
C ILE A 114 -13.19 -6.00 -4.35
N GLU A 115 -14.13 -5.46 -5.12
CA GLU A 115 -15.55 -5.42 -4.78
C GLU A 115 -16.35 -6.24 -5.79
N LEU A 116 -17.13 -7.20 -5.30
CA LEU A 116 -17.98 -8.07 -6.11
C LEU A 116 -19.43 -7.65 -5.96
N HIS A 117 -20.14 -7.61 -7.08
CA HIS A 117 -21.57 -7.30 -7.15
C HIS A 117 -22.33 -8.53 -7.62
N TYR A 118 -23.47 -8.81 -7.00
CA TYR A 118 -24.23 -10.05 -7.21
C TYR A 118 -25.60 -9.77 -7.84
N GLU A 119 -26.20 -10.79 -8.46
CA GLU A 119 -27.53 -10.67 -9.10
C GLU A 119 -28.63 -10.18 -8.16
N ASN A 120 -28.54 -10.53 -6.87
CA ASN A 120 -29.52 -10.12 -5.85
C ASN A 120 -29.34 -8.66 -5.38
N GLY A 121 -28.37 -7.93 -5.92
CA GLY A 121 -28.05 -6.56 -5.56
C GLY A 121 -27.19 -6.42 -4.30
N ASN A 122 -26.71 -7.53 -3.71
CA ASN A 122 -25.70 -7.48 -2.66
C ASN A 122 -24.34 -7.10 -3.24
N GLU A 123 -23.46 -6.67 -2.34
CA GLU A 123 -22.06 -6.36 -2.61
C GLU A 123 -21.19 -7.00 -1.53
N SER A 124 -19.99 -7.44 -1.91
CA SER A 124 -18.96 -7.87 -0.99
C SER A 124 -17.63 -7.22 -1.33
N SER A 125 -16.80 -6.99 -0.33
CA SER A 125 -15.43 -6.53 -0.51
C SER A 125 -14.46 -7.58 0.01
N VAL A 126 -13.37 -7.78 -0.73
CA VAL A 126 -12.28 -8.66 -0.34
C VAL A 126 -11.00 -7.82 -0.27
N PRO A 127 -10.35 -7.74 0.90
CA PRO A 127 -10.88 -8.14 2.22
C PRO A 127 -12.10 -7.28 2.60
N ALA A 128 -12.83 -7.70 3.64
CA ALA A 128 -14.03 -6.98 4.09
C ALA A 128 -13.77 -5.53 4.53
N GLU A 129 -12.53 -5.22 4.94
CA GLU A 129 -12.13 -3.90 5.44
C GLU A 129 -10.74 -3.53 4.90
N GLY A 130 -10.56 -2.26 4.49
CA GLY A 130 -9.28 -1.75 3.98
C GLY A 130 -8.96 -2.21 2.56
N PHE A 131 -7.69 -2.11 2.16
CA PHE A 131 -7.24 -2.52 0.82
C PHE A 131 -6.83 -3.99 0.78
N GLY A 132 -6.07 -4.48 1.76
CA GLY A 132 -5.69 -5.90 1.84
C GLY A 132 -4.49 -6.25 0.97
N TRP A 133 -4.42 -5.77 -0.27
CA TRP A 133 -3.21 -5.87 -1.07
C TRP A 133 -2.39 -4.59 -1.06
N ARG A 134 -1.07 -4.79 -1.05
CA ARG A 134 -0.06 -3.76 -1.36
C ARG A 134 1.02 -4.35 -2.23
N VAL A 135 1.34 -3.69 -3.35
CA VAL A 135 2.50 -4.01 -4.17
C VAL A 135 3.43 -2.81 -4.22
N TRP A 136 4.68 -3.01 -3.86
CA TRP A 136 5.70 -1.98 -3.88
C TRP A 136 6.23 -1.73 -5.28
N SER A 137 6.69 -0.51 -5.51
CA SER A 137 7.32 -0.16 -6.77
C SER A 137 8.67 -0.87 -6.94
N ASP A 138 9.16 -1.01 -8.16
CA ASP A 138 10.56 -1.39 -8.40
C ASP A 138 11.56 -0.29 -7.98
N CYS A 139 11.08 0.92 -7.69
CA CYS A 139 11.86 2.03 -7.14
C CYS A 139 10.97 2.84 -6.19
N TRP A 140 11.14 2.66 -4.88
CA TRP A 140 10.25 3.26 -3.86
C TRP A 140 11.01 4.03 -2.79
N TYR A 141 10.37 5.05 -2.23
CA TYR A 141 10.78 5.77 -1.03
C TYR A 141 9.74 5.60 0.06
N ASP A 142 10.19 5.16 1.23
CA ASP A 142 9.36 5.11 2.43
C ASP A 142 10.21 5.29 3.69
N ASN A 143 9.65 5.96 4.69
CA ASN A 143 10.27 6.17 6.00
C ASN A 143 11.75 6.59 5.96
N GLY A 144 12.11 7.50 5.05
CA GLY A 144 13.47 8.02 4.95
C GLY A 144 14.44 7.20 4.10
N THR A 145 13.99 6.06 3.54
CA THR A 145 14.85 5.08 2.85
C THR A 145 14.34 4.81 1.45
N TRP A 146 15.28 4.74 0.50
CA TRP A 146 15.01 4.24 -0.85
C TRP A 146 15.21 2.73 -0.91
N GLY A 147 14.37 2.05 -1.68
CA GLY A 147 14.50 0.63 -1.96
C GLY A 147 13.93 0.26 -3.33
N GLY A 148 13.94 -1.05 -3.60
CA GLY A 148 13.59 -1.61 -4.90
C GLY A 148 14.82 -1.95 -5.75
N PRO A 149 14.65 -2.78 -6.79
CA PRO A 149 15.73 -3.17 -7.70
C PRO A 149 16.15 -2.07 -8.69
N SER A 150 15.33 -1.04 -8.90
CA SER A 150 15.62 0.10 -9.78
C SER A 150 16.00 1.35 -8.99
N SER A 151 16.77 2.25 -9.61
CA SER A 151 17.11 3.58 -9.10
C SER A 151 16.62 4.71 -9.99
N ASP A 152 15.83 4.40 -11.04
CA ASP A 152 15.44 5.37 -12.07
C ASP A 152 14.58 6.52 -11.51
N CYS A 153 13.87 6.28 -10.41
CA CYS A 153 13.07 7.28 -9.71
C CYS A 153 13.86 8.14 -8.70
N GLN A 154 15.14 7.84 -8.48
CA GLN A 154 15.99 8.55 -7.50
C GLN A 154 16.68 9.78 -8.11
N ASP A 155 16.85 9.82 -9.44
CA ASP A 155 17.57 10.87 -10.15
C ASP A 155 16.62 11.87 -10.80
N LYS A 156 16.10 12.79 -9.98
CA LYS A 156 15.84 14.18 -10.38
C LYS A 156 16.25 15.04 -9.18
N ASP A 157 16.71 16.27 -9.41
CA ASP A 157 16.99 17.29 -8.38
C ASP A 157 15.73 17.70 -7.56
N SER A 158 14.77 16.79 -7.37
CA SER A 158 13.52 16.95 -6.67
C SER A 158 13.77 16.88 -5.16
N VAL A 159 13.86 18.06 -4.57
CA VAL A 159 13.27 18.29 -3.26
C VAL A 159 11.89 17.62 -3.27
N LEU A 160 11.76 16.45 -2.61
CA LEU A 160 10.48 15.78 -2.44
C LEU A 160 9.49 16.82 -1.93
N PRO A 161 8.36 17.08 -2.62
CA PRO A 161 7.44 18.11 -2.23
C PRO A 161 6.84 17.77 -0.87
N GLY A 162 7.39 18.38 0.20
CA GLY A 162 7.02 18.13 1.59
C GLY A 162 8.19 17.97 2.56
N PHE A 163 9.38 17.58 2.09
CA PHE A 163 10.56 17.45 2.94
C PHE A 163 11.48 18.65 2.73
N SER A 164 11.28 19.68 3.56
CA SER A 164 12.31 20.70 3.76
C SER A 164 13.53 20.02 4.38
N LEU A 165 14.64 20.00 3.64
CA LEU A 165 15.92 19.45 4.07
C LEU A 165 16.33 20.10 5.41
N TYR A 166 16.13 19.41 6.53
CA TYR A 166 16.85 19.71 7.75
C TYR A 166 18.29 19.25 7.53
N THR A 167 19.12 20.15 7.00
CA THR A 167 20.56 19.97 6.98
C THR A 167 21.05 19.86 8.43
N VAL A 168 21.41 18.65 8.85
CA VAL A 168 22.06 18.42 10.14
C VAL A 168 23.44 19.07 10.08
N SER A 169 23.59 20.22 10.73
CA SER A 169 24.88 20.88 10.89
C SER A 169 25.82 20.01 11.73
N ALA A 170 26.87 19.48 11.10
CA ALA A 170 27.96 18.81 11.80
C ALA A 170 28.77 19.84 12.58
N SER A 171 28.53 19.95 13.90
CA SER A 171 29.38 20.73 14.81
C SER A 171 30.46 19.83 15.40
N ILE A 172 31.57 19.67 14.68
CA ILE A 172 32.80 19.13 15.25
C ILE A 172 33.61 20.30 15.80
N GLY A 173 33.77 20.33 17.14
CA GLY A 173 34.47 21.39 17.86
C GLY A 173 35.99 21.23 17.88
N MET A 174 36.68 22.29 18.34
CA MET A 174 37.95 22.15 19.07
C MET A 174 38.17 23.36 19.99
N ALA A 175 37.90 23.14 21.27
CA ALA A 175 38.50 23.90 22.35
C ALA A 175 40.00 23.55 22.40
N ALA A 176 40.82 24.31 21.68
CA ALA A 176 42.28 24.15 21.66
C ALA A 176 43.01 25.50 21.70
N LEU A 177 42.60 26.42 22.59
CA LEU A 177 43.31 27.69 22.82
C LEU A 177 43.31 28.14 24.30
N MET A 178 43.41 27.21 25.26
CA MET A 178 43.72 27.54 26.67
C MET A 178 44.91 26.76 27.24
N ALA A 179 45.91 26.44 26.39
CA ALA A 179 47.19 25.89 26.84
C ALA A 179 48.39 26.82 26.55
N ARG A 180 48.14 28.12 26.41
CA ARG A 180 49.19 29.15 26.32
C ARG A 180 48.88 30.32 27.23
N ARG A 181 48.96 30.09 28.55
CA ARG A 181 49.32 31.07 29.59
C ARG A 181 49.09 30.46 30.99
N SER A 182 50.07 29.71 31.46
CA SER A 182 50.42 29.57 32.88
C SER A 182 51.90 29.26 32.94
#